data_AF-A0A416HUT6-F1
#
_entry.id   AF-A0A416HUT6-F1
#
_cell.length_a   1.000
_cell.length_b   1.000
_cell.length_c   1.000
_cell.angle_alpha   90.00
_cell.angle_beta   90.00
_cell.angle_gamma   90.00
#
_symmetry.space_group_name_H-M   'P 1'
#
loop_
_entity.id
_entity.type
_entity.pdbx_description
1 polymer ?
#
loop_
_entity_poly.entity_id
_entity_poly.type
_entity_poly.pdbx_seq_one_letter_code
_entity_poly.pdbx_strand_id
1 'polypeptide(L)'
;MFIRIYKTGVDVRKVIAILTESEKEEILELYEKKQAMENLHKIISMEKDPLLFQTLERDYLELIADYNAWWNQQSDKKGWEKGHLFVDFYSREVVMDE
;
A
#
# COMPACT_ATOMS: atom_id res chain seq x y z
N MET A 1 36.42 -7.12 -4.73
CA MET A 1 35.48 -7.54 -5.79
C MET A 1 34.63 -8.66 -5.21
N PHE A 2 33.41 -8.36 -4.76
CA PHE A 2 32.52 -9.37 -4.18
C PHE A 2 31.34 -9.57 -5.12
N ILE A 3 31.35 -10.71 -5.82
CA ILE A 3 30.23 -11.18 -6.62
C ILE A 3 29.22 -11.77 -5.62
N ARG A 4 28.11 -11.06 -5.39
CA ARG A 4 26.95 -11.62 -4.67
C ARG A 4 26.17 -12.46 -5.67
N ILE A 5 26.24 -13.77 -5.49
CA ILE A 5 25.49 -14.77 -6.24
C ILE A 5 24.00 -14.52 -5.97
N TYR A 6 23.25 -14.26 -7.04
CA TYR A 6 21.79 -14.16 -7.00
C TYR A 6 21.22 -15.46 -6.47
N LYS A 7 20.57 -15.40 -5.31
CA LYS A 7 19.75 -16.48 -4.79
C LYS A 7 18.62 -16.68 -5.80
N THR A 8 18.63 -17.80 -6.50
CA THR A 8 17.55 -18.27 -7.36
C THR A 8 16.31 -18.51 -6.51
N GLY A 9 15.44 -17.52 -6.49
CA GLY A 9 14.03 -17.60 -6.14
C GLY A 9 13.39 -16.53 -7.00
N VAL A 10 12.91 -16.92 -8.19
CA VAL A 10 12.10 -16.02 -8.99
C VAL A 10 10.82 -15.86 -8.17
N ASP A 11 10.68 -14.74 -7.47
CA ASP A 11 9.38 -14.28 -7.00
C ASP A 11 8.49 -14.23 -8.24
N VAL A 12 7.59 -15.20 -8.39
CA VAL A 12 6.70 -15.26 -9.56
C VAL A 12 5.64 -14.19 -9.33
N ARG A 13 6.02 -12.95 -9.64
CA ARG A 13 5.11 -11.81 -9.59
C ARG A 13 4.18 -11.89 -10.77
N LYS A 14 2.92 -12.20 -10.50
CA LYS A 14 1.89 -12.25 -11.53
C LYS A 14 1.28 -10.86 -11.71
N VAL A 15 1.44 -10.29 -12.89
CA VAL A 15 0.74 -9.05 -13.27
C VAL A 15 -0.72 -9.41 -13.54
N ILE A 16 -1.64 -8.85 -12.75
CA ILE A 16 -3.08 -9.11 -12.87
C ILE A 16 -3.82 -7.99 -13.60
N ALA A 17 -3.29 -6.77 -13.59
CA ALA A 17 -3.88 -5.63 -14.26
C ALA A 17 -2.86 -4.50 -14.47
N ILE A 18 -3.22 -3.54 -15.32
CA ILE A 18 -2.52 -2.26 -15.46
C ILE A 18 -3.53 -1.16 -15.14
N LEU A 19 -3.19 -0.29 -14.20
CA LEU A 19 -4.02 0.85 -13.83
C LEU A 19 -3.94 1.95 -14.89
N THR A 20 -5.05 2.69 -15.03
CA THR A 20 -5.02 3.99 -15.69
C THR A 20 -4.22 5.00 -14.85
N GLU A 21 -3.82 6.13 -15.43
CA GLU A 21 -3.10 7.16 -14.67
C GLU A 21 -3.93 7.69 -13.48
N SER A 22 -5.23 7.93 -13.69
CA SER A 22 -6.16 8.38 -12.64
C SER A 22 -6.23 7.37 -11.49
N GLU A 23 -6.41 6.08 -11.80
CA GLU A 23 -6.48 5.04 -10.77
C GLU A 23 -5.17 4.92 -9.99
N LYS A 24 -4.03 5.07 -10.69
CA LYS A 24 -2.71 5.08 -10.05
C LYS A 24 -2.54 6.31 -9.15
N GLU A 25 -2.95 7.49 -9.58
CA GLU A 25 -2.90 8.72 -8.78
C GLU A 25 -3.75 8.60 -7.50
N GLU A 26 -4.98 8.08 -7.62
CA GLU A 26 -5.89 7.84 -6.49
C GLU A 26 -5.26 6.95 -5.41
N ILE A 27 -4.73 5.78 -5.80
CA ILE A 27 -4.15 4.84 -4.83
C ILE A 27 -2.76 5.27 -4.35
N LEU A 28 -2.00 6.01 -5.16
CA LEU A 28 -0.73 6.59 -4.77
C LEU A 28 -0.93 7.63 -3.66
N GLU A 29 -1.92 8.51 -3.78
CA GLU A 29 -2.22 9.51 -2.75
C GLU A 29 -2.55 8.85 -1.40
N LEU A 30 -3.39 7.81 -1.41
CA LEU A 30 -3.73 7.07 -0.18
C LEU A 30 -2.51 6.35 0.40
N TYR A 31 -1.68 5.75 -0.46
CA TYR A 31 -0.45 5.06 -0.06
C TYR A 31 0.56 6.00 0.57
N GLU A 32 0.80 7.17 -0.03
CA GLU A 32 1.73 8.18 0.50
C GLU A 32 1.26 8.74 1.84
N LYS A 33 -0.05 9.03 1.98
CA LYS A 33 -0.63 9.42 3.27
C LYS A 33 -0.43 8.34 4.34
N LYS A 34 -0.61 7.06 3.97
CA LYS A 34 -0.43 5.92 4.87
C LYS A 34 1.02 5.83 5.33
N GLN A 35 1.97 5.93 4.41
CA GLN A 35 3.41 5.96 4.73
C GLN A 35 3.77 7.15 5.64
N ALA A 36 3.21 8.33 5.39
CA ALA A 36 3.42 9.50 6.22
C ALA A 36 2.92 9.28 7.65
N MET A 37 1.69 8.77 7.82
CA MET A 37 1.13 8.45 9.14
C MET A 37 1.90 7.35 9.87
N GLU A 38 2.30 6.28 9.18
CA GLU A 38 3.15 5.22 9.76
C GLU A 38 4.49 5.77 10.24
N ASN A 39 5.07 6.74 9.54
CA ASN A 39 6.27 7.43 9.99
C ASN A 39 6.01 8.34 11.20
N LEU A 40 4.85 9.00 11.25
CA LEU A 40 4.44 9.79 12.42
C LEU A 40 4.25 8.91 13.67
N HIS A 41 3.68 7.71 13.54
CA HIS A 41 3.53 6.75 14.65
C HIS A 41 4.87 6.31 15.27
N LYS A 42 5.98 6.40 14.52
CA LYS A 42 7.33 6.11 15.06
C LYS A 42 7.86 7.24 15.94
N ILE A 43 7.31 8.44 15.82
CA ILE A 43 7.77 9.67 16.48
C ILE A 43 6.83 10.05 17.63
N ILE A 44 5.52 9.95 17.38
CA ILE A 44 4.45 10.31 18.31
C ILE A 44 4.11 9.09 19.16
N SER A 45 4.14 9.25 20.48
CA SER A 45 3.87 8.18 21.43
C SER A 45 2.83 8.61 22.46
N MET A 46 1.97 7.67 22.86
CA MET A 46 0.93 7.89 23.87
C MET A 46 1.45 8.47 25.19
N GLU A 47 2.67 8.11 25.61
CA GLU A 47 3.26 8.59 26.87
C GLU A 47 3.66 10.08 26.84
N LYS A 48 4.03 10.60 25.66
CA LYS A 48 4.55 11.97 25.50
C LYS A 48 3.44 12.96 25.15
N ASP A 49 2.53 12.56 24.27
CA ASP A 49 1.40 13.38 23.85
C ASP A 49 0.18 12.49 23.56
N PRO A 50 -0.61 12.18 24.60
CA PRO A 50 -1.77 11.29 24.47
C PRO A 50 -2.84 11.81 23.49
N LEU A 51 -3.05 13.13 23.44
CA LEU A 51 -4.09 13.74 22.61
C LEU A 51 -3.72 13.70 21.13
N LEU A 52 -2.47 14.05 20.81
CA LEU A 52 -1.97 13.95 19.45
C LEU A 52 -1.92 12.49 18.98
N PHE A 53 -1.50 11.57 19.86
CA PHE A 53 -1.49 10.14 19.55
C PHE A 53 -2.90 9.62 19.23
N GLN A 54 -3.91 9.93 20.05
CA GLN A 54 -5.30 9.52 19.79
C GLN A 54 -5.85 10.12 18.49
N THR A 55 -5.50 11.37 18.19
CA THR A 55 -5.91 12.03 16.94
C THR A 55 -5.29 11.32 15.74
N LEU A 56 -3.98 11.02 15.80
CA LEU A 56 -3.27 10.29 14.76
C LEU A 56 -3.87 8.89 14.53
N GLU A 57 -4.15 8.14 15.60
CA GLU A 57 -4.79 6.82 15.52
C GLU A 57 -6.16 6.89 14.84
N ARG A 58 -7.01 7.85 15.21
CA ARG A 58 -8.33 8.03 14.60
C ARG A 58 -8.19 8.32 13.10
N ASP A 59 -7.36 9.28 12.73
CA ASP A 59 -7.18 9.69 11.35
C ASP A 59 -6.56 8.55 10.51
N TYR A 60 -5.69 7.74 11.13
CA TYR A 60 -5.14 6.54 10.50
C TYR A 60 -6.19 5.46 10.25
N LEU A 61 -7.14 5.24 11.17
CA LEU A 61 -8.24 4.29 10.98
C LEU A 61 -9.14 4.70 9.80
N GLU A 62 -9.46 5.99 9.67
CA GLU A 62 -10.21 6.52 8.54
C GLU A 62 -9.46 6.31 7.22
N LEU A 63 -8.16 6.64 7.19
CA LEU A 63 -7.32 6.46 6.01
C LEU A 63 -7.20 4.98 5.59
N ILE A 64 -7.06 4.05 6.55
CA ILE A 64 -6.99 2.62 6.26
C ILE A 64 -8.34 2.10 5.74
N ALA A 65 -9.46 2.62 6.25
CA ALA A 65 -10.78 2.29 5.71
C ALA A 65 -10.91 2.72 4.25
N ASP A 66 -10.48 3.93 3.89
CA ASP A 66 -10.50 4.44 2.51
C ASP A 66 -9.54 3.66 1.60
N TYR A 67 -8.33 3.37 2.08
CA TYR A 67 -7.34 2.56 1.36
C TYR A 67 -7.88 1.17 1.02
N ASN A 68 -8.48 0.49 2.01
CA ASN A 68 -9.09 -0.82 1.80
C ASN A 68 -10.33 -0.75 0.93
N ALA A 69 -11.15 0.30 1.07
CA ALA A 69 -12.33 0.50 0.23
C ALA A 69 -11.95 0.65 -1.24
N TRP A 70 -10.88 1.38 -1.56
CA TRP A 70 -10.39 1.49 -2.94
C TRP A 70 -10.01 0.12 -3.50
N TRP A 71 -9.22 -0.67 -2.78
CA TRP A 71 -8.83 -2.03 -3.21
C TRP A 71 -10.03 -2.94 -3.43
N ASN A 72 -11.00 -2.93 -2.51
CA ASN A 72 -12.22 -3.73 -2.63
C ASN A 72 -13.04 -3.31 -3.86
N GLN A 73 -13.25 -2.00 -4.05
CA GLN A 73 -14.00 -1.48 -5.19
C GLN A 73 -13.35 -1.84 -6.53
N GLN A 74 -12.02 -1.71 -6.64
CA GLN A 74 -11.30 -2.03 -7.88
C GLN A 74 -11.31 -3.53 -8.15
N SER A 75 -11.07 -4.34 -7.11
CA SER A 75 -11.09 -5.80 -7.23
C SER A 75 -12.47 -6.32 -7.63
N ASP A 76 -13.54 -5.78 -7.04
CA ASP A 76 -14.92 -6.15 -7.36
C ASP A 76 -15.32 -5.72 -8.78
N LYS A 77 -14.99 -4.48 -9.18
CA LYS A 77 -15.31 -3.95 -10.52
C LYS A 77 -14.60 -4.71 -11.64
N LYS A 78 -13.36 -5.15 -11.41
CA LYS A 78 -12.49 -5.76 -12.42
C LYS A 78 -12.36 -7.28 -12.28
N GLY A 79 -12.94 -7.86 -11.24
CA GLY A 79 -12.88 -9.30 -10.97
C GLY A 79 -11.47 -9.80 -10.69
N TRP A 80 -10.65 -9.00 -9.99
CA TRP A 80 -9.28 -9.40 -9.64
C TRP A 80 -9.26 -10.62 -8.72
N GLU A 81 -8.24 -11.45 -8.89
CA GLU A 81 -8.01 -12.60 -8.02
C GLU A 81 -7.78 -12.14 -6.58
N LYS A 82 -8.35 -12.88 -5.61
CA LYS A 82 -8.13 -12.59 -4.19
C LYS A 82 -6.73 -13.06 -3.81
N GLY A 83 -5.94 -12.15 -3.27
CA GLY A 83 -4.57 -12.44 -2.85
C GLY A 83 -3.90 -11.20 -2.25
N HIS A 84 -2.60 -11.29 -2.02
CA HIS A 84 -1.79 -10.15 -1.64
C HIS A 84 -1.44 -9.35 -2.90
N LEU A 85 -2.24 -8.32 -3.14
CA LEU A 85 -2.07 -7.42 -4.27
C LEU A 85 -1.31 -6.16 -3.85
N PHE A 86 -0.47 -5.66 -4.75
CA PHE A 86 0.19 -4.37 -4.61
C PHE A 86 0.33 -3.70 -5.98
N VAL A 87 0.53 -2.38 -5.97
CA VAL A 87 0.76 -1.61 -7.19
C VAL A 87 2.26 -1.35 -7.32
N ASP A 88 2.83 -1.67 -8.48
CA ASP A 88 4.07 -1.06 -8.92
C ASP A 88 3.74 0.34 -9.47
N PHE A 89 4.04 1.37 -8.70
CA PHE A 89 3.71 2.76 -9.08
C PHE A 89 4.53 3.28 -10.28
N TYR A 90 5.63 2.62 -10.65
CA TYR A 90 6.41 2.99 -11.83
C TYR A 90 5.77 2.44 -13.11
N SER A 91 5.40 1.16 -13.13
CA SER A 91 4.78 0.52 -14.30
C SER A 91 3.24 0.62 -14.32
N ARG A 92 2.62 0.99 -13.20
CA ARG A 92 1.16 0.97 -12.92
C ARG A 92 0.57 -0.42 -12.88
N GLU A 93 1.41 -1.44 -12.78
CA GLU A 93 0.96 -2.83 -12.73
C GLU A 93 0.41 -3.15 -11.35
N VAL A 94 -0.73 -3.82 -11.31
CA VAL A 94 -1.19 -4.50 -10.12
C VAL A 94 -0.61 -5.91 -10.17
N VAL A 95 0.14 -6.24 -9.13
CA VAL A 95 0.93 -7.46 -9.04
C VAL A 95 0.44 -8.27 -7.85
N MET A 96 0.40 -9.59 -8.02
CA MET A 96 0.14 -10.55 -6.96
C MET A 96 1.43 -11.33 -6.68
N ASP A 97 1.80 -11.42 -5.40
CA ASP A 97 2.81 -12.38 -4.94
C ASP A 97 2.16 -13.78 -4.85
N GLU A 98 2.77 -14.79 -5.48
CA GLU A 98 2.34 -16.21 -5.44
C GLU A 98 2.99 -17.00 -4.30
#